data_AF-A0A945Q9A0-F1
#
_entry.id   AF-A0A945Q9A0-F1
#
_cell.length_a   1.000
_cell.length_b   1.000
_cell.length_c   1.000
_cell.angle_alpha   90.00
_cell.angle_beta   90.00
_cell.angle_gamma   90.00
#
_symmetry.space_group_name_H-M   'P 1'
#
loop_
_entity.id
_entity.type
_entity.pdbx_description
1 polymer ?
#
loop_
_entity_poly.entity_id
_entity_poly.type
_entity_poly.pdbx_seq_one_letter_code
_entity_poly.pdbx_strand_id
1 'polypeptide(L)'
;DFTFNVNNDTATFNNLSSNFESVLWDFGDGITSIDENPLHIYANSGNYTVLLTASTNSNCNQDTITHTLTINIPTNINSVEENKNLLRITDVLGRKTSFKKNKILFYLFDNGEVEQKIVAE
;
A
#
# COMPACT_ATOMS: atom_id res chain seq x y z
N ASP A 1 -7.37 13.08 -20.51
CA ASP A 1 -7.89 12.76 -19.16
C ASP A 1 -7.48 11.35 -18.77
N PHE A 2 -7.69 10.91 -17.53
CA PHE A 2 -7.49 9.53 -17.11
C PHE A 2 -8.46 9.14 -15.99
N THR A 3 -8.68 7.84 -15.82
CA THR A 3 -9.39 7.28 -14.66
C THR A 3 -8.46 6.42 -13.82
N PHE A 4 -8.82 6.21 -12.56
CA PHE A 4 -8.07 5.37 -11.65
C PHE A 4 -8.98 4.56 -10.74
N ASN A 5 -8.49 3.42 -10.27
CA ASN A 5 -9.13 2.63 -9.23
C ASN A 5 -8.11 2.33 -8.13
N VAL A 6 -8.49 2.59 -6.87
CA VAL A 6 -7.63 2.35 -5.70
C VAL A 6 -8.15 1.16 -4.92
N ASN A 7 -7.25 0.25 -4.57
CA ASN A 7 -7.48 -0.86 -3.66
C ASN A 7 -6.36 -0.90 -2.61
N ASN A 8 -6.65 -0.41 -1.40
CA ASN A 8 -5.67 -0.23 -0.31
C ASN A 8 -4.47 0.64 -0.74
N ASP A 9 -3.32 0.03 -0.95
CA ASP A 9 -2.04 0.63 -1.36
C ASP A 9 -1.86 0.67 -2.89
N THR A 10 -2.69 -0.05 -3.64
CA THR A 10 -2.50 -0.25 -5.08
C THR A 10 -3.47 0.62 -5.88
N ALA A 11 -2.94 1.38 -6.83
CA ALA A 11 -3.72 2.15 -7.80
C ALA A 11 -3.49 1.62 -9.22
N THR A 12 -4.58 1.39 -9.96
CA THR A 12 -4.53 1.11 -11.40
C THR A 12 -5.00 2.33 -12.17
N PHE A 13 -4.29 2.69 -13.22
CA PHE A 13 -4.57 3.86 -14.04
C PHE A 13 -4.98 3.45 -15.46
N ASN A 14 -5.94 4.19 -16.01
CA ASN A 14 -6.40 4.02 -17.38
C ASN A 14 -6.32 5.36 -18.12
N ASN A 15 -5.42 5.43 -19.09
CA ASN A 15 -5.20 6.60 -19.92
C ASN A 15 -6.38 6.82 -20.89
N LEU A 16 -6.93 8.04 -20.92
CA LEU A 16 -7.96 8.45 -21.88
C LEU A 16 -7.45 9.53 -22.85
N SER A 17 -6.13 9.72 -22.95
CA SER A 17 -5.52 10.63 -23.91
C SER A 17 -5.76 10.14 -25.33
N SER A 18 -5.80 11.07 -26.28
CA SER A 18 -5.96 10.76 -27.71
C SER A 18 -4.87 11.47 -28.51
N ASN A 19 -4.49 10.90 -29.65
CA ASN A 19 -3.45 11.46 -30.53
C ASN A 19 -2.12 11.73 -29.80
N PHE A 20 -1.59 10.76 -29.06
CA PHE A 20 -0.28 10.85 -28.40
C PHE A 20 0.67 9.75 -28.91
N GLU A 21 1.98 9.98 -28.80
CA GLU A 21 3.04 9.00 -29.11
C GLU A 21 3.64 8.39 -27.84
N SER A 22 3.73 9.17 -26.76
CA SER A 22 4.26 8.73 -25.48
C SER A 22 3.51 9.37 -24.32
N VAL A 23 3.56 8.71 -23.17
CA VAL A 23 3.07 9.24 -21.90
C VAL A 23 4.15 9.19 -20.83
N LEU A 24 4.02 10.09 -19.86
CA LEU A 24 4.77 10.09 -18.62
C LEU A 24 3.81 10.29 -17.46
N TRP A 25 3.81 9.33 -16.55
CA TRP A 25 3.11 9.40 -15.28
C TRP A 25 4.07 9.85 -14.18
N ASP A 26 3.62 10.77 -13.34
CA ASP A 26 4.20 11.06 -12.02
C ASP A 26 3.14 10.77 -10.97
N PHE A 27 3.45 9.84 -10.06
CA PHE A 27 2.49 9.36 -9.08
C PHE A 27 2.40 10.23 -7.82
N GLY A 28 3.21 11.30 -7.72
CA GLY A 28 3.22 12.23 -6.59
C GLY A 28 4.01 11.75 -5.37
N ASP A 29 4.67 10.60 -5.46
CA ASP A 29 5.55 10.01 -4.43
C ASP A 29 7.03 9.95 -4.85
N GLY A 30 7.35 10.57 -6.00
CA GLY A 30 8.68 10.56 -6.60
C GLY A 30 8.93 9.41 -7.58
N ILE A 31 7.94 8.53 -7.79
CA ILE A 31 8.02 7.44 -8.78
C ILE A 31 7.26 7.84 -10.06
N THR A 32 7.80 7.42 -11.20
CA THR A 32 7.24 7.70 -12.53
C THR A 32 7.08 6.43 -13.36
N SER A 33 6.25 6.49 -14.41
CA SER A 33 6.10 5.40 -15.39
C SER A 33 5.88 5.94 -16.81
N ILE A 34 6.34 5.18 -17.80
CA ILE A 34 6.08 5.43 -19.23
C ILE A 34 5.07 4.43 -19.82
N ASP A 35 4.54 3.53 -19.00
CA ASP A 35 3.51 2.59 -19.44
C ASP A 35 2.21 3.35 -19.75
N GLU A 36 1.47 2.90 -20.75
CA GLU A 36 0.23 3.55 -21.14
C GLU A 36 -0.83 3.47 -20.03
N ASN A 37 -0.96 2.31 -19.38
CA ASN A 37 -1.93 2.04 -18.32
C ASN A 37 -1.22 1.39 -17.11
N PRO A 38 -0.51 2.16 -16.27
CA PRO A 38 0.33 1.61 -15.22
C PRO A 38 -0.48 1.09 -14.03
N LEU A 39 0.15 0.17 -13.30
CA LEU A 39 -0.19 -0.17 -11.92
C LEU A 39 0.90 0.40 -11.01
N HIS A 40 0.49 1.11 -9.95
CA HIS A 40 1.41 1.67 -8.96
C HIS A 40 1.04 1.24 -7.55
N ILE A 41 2.05 1.03 -6.70
CA ILE A 41 1.88 0.63 -5.30
C ILE A 41 2.49 1.72 -4.43
N TYR A 42 1.66 2.34 -3.60
CA TYR A 42 2.06 3.40 -2.68
C TYR A 42 2.53 2.83 -1.35
N ALA A 43 3.67 3.31 -0.86
CA ALA A 43 4.24 2.83 0.40
C ALA A 43 3.48 3.29 1.65
N ASN A 44 2.78 4.44 1.58
CA ASN A 44 2.14 5.08 2.73
C ASN A 44 0.72 5.53 2.39
N SER A 45 -0.14 5.60 3.41
CA SER A 45 -1.42 6.30 3.29
C SER A 45 -1.18 7.80 3.11
N GLY A 46 -1.98 8.44 2.28
CA GLY A 46 -1.82 9.86 1.99
C GLY A 46 -2.64 10.32 0.79
N ASN A 47 -2.59 11.63 0.54
CA ASN A 47 -3.12 12.22 -0.69
C ASN A 47 -1.96 12.44 -1.65
N TYR A 48 -2.10 11.93 -2.86
CA TYR A 48 -1.11 12.03 -3.92
C TYR A 48 -1.70 12.77 -5.10
N THR A 49 -0.94 13.74 -5.62
CA THR A 49 -1.28 14.43 -6.87
C THR A 49 -0.62 13.66 -8.00
N VAL A 50 -1.42 12.96 -8.79
CA VAL A 50 -0.96 12.21 -9.95
C VAL A 50 -1.04 13.09 -11.19
N LEU A 51 0.05 13.11 -11.95
CA LEU A 51 0.16 13.84 -13.19
C LEU A 51 0.32 12.85 -14.35
N LEU A 52 -0.45 13.06 -15.40
CA LEU A 52 -0.26 12.41 -16.69
C LEU A 52 0.15 13.46 -17.70
N THR A 53 1.32 13.30 -18.31
CA THR A 53 1.77 14.09 -19.44
C THR A 53 1.72 13.23 -20.70
N ALA A 54 0.90 13.62 -21.67
CA ALA A 54 0.87 13.00 -23.00
C ALA A 54 1.64 13.89 -23.97
N SER A 55 2.41 13.29 -24.89
CA SER A 55 3.26 14.02 -25.84
C SER A 55 3.11 13.50 -27.26
N THR A 56 3.23 14.42 -28.23
CA THR A 56 3.31 14.13 -29.66
C THR A 56 4.66 14.54 -30.21
N ASN A 57 5.07 13.91 -31.31
CA ASN A 57 6.19 14.29 -32.16
C ASN A 57 7.43 14.70 -31.36
N SER A 58 8.21 13.73 -30.87
CA SER A 58 9.48 14.01 -30.18
C SER A 58 9.37 15.08 -29.07
N ASN A 59 8.25 15.09 -28.33
CA ASN A 59 7.91 16.05 -27.26
C ASN A 59 7.69 17.51 -27.70
N CYS A 60 7.42 17.79 -28.98
CA CYS A 60 7.15 19.16 -29.43
C CYS A 60 5.81 19.70 -28.91
N ASN A 61 4.79 18.86 -28.77
CA ASN A 61 3.55 19.25 -28.10
C ASN A 61 3.28 18.28 -26.96
N GLN A 62 3.11 18.82 -25.77
CA GLN A 62 2.73 18.09 -24.58
C GLN A 62 1.50 18.73 -23.95
N ASP A 63 0.65 17.89 -23.37
CA ASP A 63 -0.45 18.30 -22.51
C ASP A 63 -0.38 17.51 -21.22
N THR A 64 -0.73 18.16 -20.12
CA THR A 64 -0.61 17.60 -18.77
C THR A 64 -1.93 17.76 -18.03
N ILE A 65 -2.40 16.66 -17.44
CA ILE A 65 -3.57 16.66 -16.57
C ILE A 65 -3.22 16.08 -15.20
N THR A 66 -3.91 16.58 -14.18
CA THR A 66 -3.67 16.21 -12.79
C THR A 66 -4.94 15.75 -12.11
N HIS A 67 -4.86 14.66 -11.35
CA HIS A 67 -5.92 14.24 -10.43
C HIS A 67 -5.33 13.95 -9.05
N THR A 68 -6.10 14.24 -8.01
CA THR A 68 -5.74 13.85 -6.64
C THR A 68 -6.37 12.52 -6.32
N LEU A 69 -5.55 11.58 -5.83
CA LEU A 69 -6.03 10.32 -5.28
C LEU A 69 -5.71 10.24 -3.79
N THR A 70 -6.56 9.52 -3.07
CA THR A 70 -6.37 9.22 -1.64
C THR A 70 -6.04 7.75 -1.50
N ILE A 71 -4.87 7.45 -0.96
CA ILE A 71 -4.45 6.10 -0.55
C ILE A 71 -4.77 5.93 0.92
N ASN A 72 -5.50 4.86 1.23
CA ASN A 72 -5.77 4.45 2.59
C ASN A 72 -5.34 3.00 2.76
N ILE A 73 -4.11 2.81 3.23
CA ILE A 73 -3.59 1.51 3.62
C ILE A 73 -4.22 1.18 4.97
N PRO A 74 -5.10 0.17 5.07
CA PRO A 74 -5.66 -0.22 6.35
C PRO A 74 -4.52 -0.70 7.24
N THR A 75 -4.26 0.05 8.31
CA THR A 75 -3.46 -0.47 9.42
C THR A 75 -4.22 -1.69 9.94
N ASN A 76 -3.62 -2.87 9.89
CA ASN A 76 -4.20 -4.03 10.53
C ASN A 76 -4.14 -3.85 12.06
N ILE A 77 -5.10 -3.11 12.62
CA ILE A 77 -5.31 -2.93 14.07
C ILE A 77 -6.25 -4.02 14.62
N ASN A 78 -6.50 -5.11 13.86
CA ASN A 78 -7.12 -6.29 14.44
C ASN A 78 -6.15 -7.02 15.39
N SER A 79 -4.87 -6.65 15.45
CA SER A 79 -3.98 -7.07 16.55
C SER A 79 -4.21 -6.34 17.88
N VAL A 80 -5.15 -5.38 17.98
CA VAL A 80 -5.44 -4.69 19.26
C VAL A 80 -6.86 -4.96 19.76
N GLU A 81 -7.88 -5.05 18.89
CA GLU A 81 -9.26 -5.30 19.34
C GLU A 81 -9.56 -6.80 19.55
N GLU A 82 -9.05 -7.71 18.69
CA GLU A 82 -9.12 -9.17 18.97
C GLU A 82 -8.32 -9.54 20.23
N ASN A 83 -7.32 -8.71 20.58
CA ASN A 83 -6.55 -8.84 21.81
C ASN A 83 -7.23 -8.21 23.04
N LYS A 84 -8.25 -7.36 22.93
CA LYS A 84 -9.03 -6.94 24.12
C LYS A 84 -9.98 -8.03 24.62
N ASN A 85 -10.45 -8.91 23.73
CA ASN A 85 -11.17 -10.11 24.13
C ASN A 85 -10.23 -11.23 24.61
N LEU A 86 -8.95 -11.17 24.22
CA LEU A 86 -7.89 -12.02 24.76
C LEU A 86 -7.39 -11.52 26.15
N LEU A 87 -7.39 -10.21 26.38
CA LEU A 87 -7.00 -9.61 27.66
C LEU A 87 -7.96 -9.94 28.81
N ARG A 88 -9.23 -10.24 28.55
CA ARG A 88 -10.18 -10.67 29.61
C ARG A 88 -9.97 -12.11 30.08
N ILE A 89 -9.25 -12.94 29.32
CA ILE A 89 -9.05 -14.35 29.65
C ILE A 89 -7.69 -14.58 30.35
N THR A 90 -6.77 -13.60 30.34
CA THR A 90 -5.37 -13.82 30.76
C THR A 90 -5.09 -13.57 32.25
N ASP A 91 -6.08 -13.20 33.07
CA ASP A 91 -5.90 -13.07 34.53
C ASP A 91 -5.95 -14.41 35.30
N VAL A 92 -5.67 -15.54 34.65
CA VAL A 92 -5.52 -16.84 35.32
C VAL A 92 -4.15 -17.44 35.01
N LEU A 93 -3.18 -17.00 35.81
CA LEU A 93 -2.01 -17.74 36.28
C LEU A 93 -1.24 -18.55 35.21
N GLY A 94 -0.23 -17.92 34.62
CA GLY A 94 1.04 -18.58 34.29
C GLY A 94 1.03 -19.56 33.10
N ARG A 95 0.36 -19.25 31.99
CA ARG A 95 0.48 -20.06 30.75
C ARG A 95 1.13 -19.28 29.62
N LYS A 96 2.29 -19.77 29.17
CA LYS A 96 2.92 -19.39 27.88
C LYS A 96 1.88 -19.54 26.77
N THR A 97 1.57 -18.45 26.07
CA THR A 97 0.76 -18.50 24.85
C THR A 97 1.68 -18.44 23.63
N SER A 98 1.47 -19.34 22.68
CA SER A 98 2.21 -19.44 21.43
C SER A 98 1.19 -19.30 20.31
N PHE A 99 1.32 -18.26 19.49
CA PHE A 99 0.51 -18.07 18.29
C PHE A 99 1.32 -18.41 17.06
N LYS A 100 0.80 -19.30 16.20
CA LYS A 100 1.44 -19.72 14.95
C LYS A 100 0.69 -19.10 13.77
N LYS A 101 1.33 -18.20 13.04
CA LYS A 101 0.83 -17.67 11.77
C LYS A 101 1.95 -17.84 10.73
N ASN A 102 1.67 -18.52 9.62
CA ASN A 102 2.58 -18.72 8.49
C ASN A 102 4.06 -18.97 8.89
N LYS A 103 4.32 -20.12 9.52
CA LYS A 103 5.67 -20.61 9.92
C LYS A 103 6.44 -19.76 10.94
N ILE A 104 5.86 -18.68 11.47
CA ILE A 104 6.50 -17.84 12.48
C ILE A 104 5.79 -18.03 13.83
N LEU A 105 6.60 -18.25 14.88
CA LEU A 105 6.17 -18.26 16.26
C LEU A 105 6.56 -16.94 16.92
N PHE A 106 5.61 -16.31 17.60
CA PHE A 106 5.85 -15.12 18.39
C PHE A 106 5.85 -15.47 19.88
N TYR A 107 6.88 -15.01 20.60
CA TYR A 107 7.02 -15.13 22.04
C TYR A 107 6.84 -13.76 22.67
N LEU A 108 6.00 -13.69 23.70
CA LEU A 108 5.84 -12.53 24.56
C LEU A 108 6.45 -12.84 25.92
N PHE A 109 7.33 -11.97 26.39
CA PHE A 109 7.98 -12.07 27.69
C PHE A 109 7.32 -11.12 28.70
N ASP A 110 7.48 -11.42 29.98
CA ASP A 110 6.87 -10.63 31.07
C ASP A 110 7.44 -9.20 31.15
N ASN A 111 8.62 -8.96 30.56
CA ASN A 111 9.23 -7.62 30.43
C ASN A 111 8.65 -6.81 29.25
N GLY A 112 7.70 -7.36 28.50
CA GLY A 112 7.10 -6.72 27.33
C GLY A 112 7.88 -6.87 26.03
N GLU A 113 9.01 -7.59 26.03
CA GLU A 113 9.73 -7.90 24.80
C GLU A 113 8.98 -8.91 23.94
N VAL A 114 9.12 -8.77 22.62
CA VAL A 114 8.56 -9.68 21.62
C VAL A 114 9.68 -10.28 20.80
N GLU A 115 9.79 -11.60 20.80
CA GLU A 115 10.69 -12.34 19.90
C GLU A 115 9.91 -13.08 18.83
N GLN A 116 10.50 -13.18 17.64
CA GLN A 116 9.98 -14.02 16.55
C GLN A 116 10.96 -15.13 16.23
N LYS A 117 10.45 -16.34 16.00
CA LYS A 117 11.23 -17.47 15.51
C LYS A 117 10.60 -18.01 14.23
N ILE A 118 11.39 -18.04 13.16
CA ILE A 118 11.05 -18.75 11.93
C ILE A 118 11.23 -20.25 12.19
N VAL A 119 10.19 -21.03 11.96
CA VAL A 119 10.22 -22.48 12.09
C VAL A 119 10.37 -23.08 10.69
N ALA A 120 11.56 -23.62 10.40
CA ALA A 120 11.77 -24.47 9.24
C ALA A 120 11.09 -25.83 9.45
N GLU A 121 10.71 -26.50 8.34
CA GLU A 121 10.13 -27.85 8.36
C GLU A 121 11.09 -28.89 8.92
#